data_AF-A0A7G7KMI4-F1
#
_entry.id   AF-A0A7G7KMI4-F1
#
_cell.length_a   1.000
_cell.length_b   1.000
_cell.length_c   1.000
_cell.angle_alpha   90.00
_cell.angle_beta   90.00
_cell.angle_gamma   90.00
#
_symmetry.space_group_name_H-M   'P 1'
#
loop_
_entity.id
_entity.type
_entity.pdbx_description
1 polymer ?
#
loop_
_entity_poly.entity_id
_entity_poly.type
_entity_poly.pdbx_seq_one_letter_code
_entity_poly.pdbx_strand_id
1 'polypeptide(L)'
;MAQLLITGGAGFIGSHTCLVLLDAGHDLVVLDDFSNSSPESLKRVRQLANVGSDSLRLQVVEGDIRSKSDLRKGFQAGQSVDAVIHFAGLKAVGESVREPLRYWDVNVAGSQSLLSVMREAKCRTLAFSSSATLYGLPERVPVTEDDPVQPINPYGFTKAAVEQMLKDLSSSEPGWRIGRLRYFNPVGAHPSGQIGEDPNGIPNNLFPFVSQVAVGRRQELQVFGSDWPTPDGTGVRDYIHVMDLAEGHLAAIQHLMEQGPQLLTVNLGSGQGHSVLEVVQAFEKASSRPVAYQLVERRPGDAATTVADPSLANRVLGWRTKRSLAEICRDGWSWQSQNPEGYPDS
;
A
#
# COMPACT_ATOMS: atom_id res chain seq x y z
N MET A 1 21.22 10.60 -2.62
CA MET A 1 20.10 11.54 -2.74
C MET A 1 19.62 11.49 -4.17
N ALA A 2 18.31 11.41 -4.39
CA ALA A 2 17.69 11.22 -5.71
C ALA A 2 16.35 11.95 -5.77
N GLN A 3 15.92 12.33 -6.97
CA GLN A 3 14.60 12.89 -7.25
C GLN A 3 13.64 11.74 -7.58
N LEU A 4 12.62 11.55 -6.74
CA LEU A 4 11.65 10.45 -6.87
C LEU A 4 10.26 10.99 -7.23
N LEU A 5 9.59 10.36 -8.18
CA LEU A 5 8.17 10.61 -8.46
C LEU A 5 7.30 9.57 -7.75
N ILE A 6 6.37 10.01 -6.91
CA ILE A 6 5.49 9.16 -6.13
C ILE A 6 4.05 9.39 -6.62
N THR A 7 3.52 8.47 -7.42
CA THR A 7 2.10 8.55 -7.80
C THR A 7 1.24 7.97 -6.68
N GLY A 8 0.14 8.60 -6.31
CA GLY A 8 -0.70 8.17 -5.18
C GLY A 8 -0.03 8.45 -3.83
N GLY A 9 0.85 9.44 -3.77
CA GLY A 9 1.69 9.73 -2.60
C GLY A 9 0.94 10.34 -1.43
N ALA A 10 -0.29 10.85 -1.60
CA ALA A 10 -1.10 11.37 -0.50
C ALA A 10 -1.91 10.26 0.20
N GLY A 11 -2.09 9.11 -0.45
CA GLY A 11 -2.79 7.96 0.12
C GLY A 11 -2.05 7.30 1.29
N PHE A 12 -2.70 6.32 1.93
CA PHE A 12 -2.22 5.70 3.16
C PHE A 12 -0.75 5.24 3.12
N ILE A 13 -0.39 4.33 2.21
CA ILE A 13 0.99 3.81 2.12
C ILE A 13 1.93 4.87 1.54
N GLY A 14 1.41 5.68 0.60
CA GLY A 14 2.15 6.74 -0.09
C GLY A 14 2.70 7.78 0.87
N SER A 15 1.90 8.27 1.82
CA SER A 15 2.29 9.34 2.74
C SER A 15 3.38 8.90 3.72
N HIS A 16 3.25 7.68 4.26
CA HIS A 16 4.26 7.07 5.13
C HIS A 16 5.57 6.84 4.37
N THR A 17 5.49 6.39 3.11
CA THR A 17 6.65 6.22 2.25
C THR A 17 7.31 7.57 1.92
N CYS A 18 6.53 8.62 1.65
CA CYS A 18 7.07 9.96 1.41
C CYS A 18 7.86 10.46 2.62
N LEU A 19 7.34 10.29 3.84
CA LEU A 19 8.07 10.67 5.07
C LEU A 19 9.41 9.93 5.17
N VAL A 20 9.40 8.60 5.04
CA VAL A 20 10.62 7.77 5.10
C VAL A 20 11.65 8.19 4.06
N LEU A 21 11.22 8.51 2.83
CA LEU A 21 12.13 8.93 1.76
C LEU A 21 12.71 10.33 1.99
N LEU A 22 11.91 11.27 2.52
CA LEU A 22 12.37 12.62 2.86
C LEU A 22 13.41 12.59 3.98
N ASP A 23 13.17 11.77 5.01
CA ASP A 23 14.10 11.55 6.13
C ASP A 23 15.40 10.90 5.65
N ALA A 24 15.34 10.05 4.61
CA ALA A 24 16.51 9.47 3.95
C ALA A 24 17.24 10.46 3.00
N GLY A 25 16.80 11.71 2.92
CA GLY A 25 17.45 12.76 2.13
C GLY A 25 17.09 12.76 0.64
N HIS A 26 16.02 12.08 0.22
CA HIS A 26 15.51 12.19 -1.14
C HIS A 26 14.64 13.44 -1.31
N ASP A 27 14.49 13.87 -2.56
CA ASP A 27 13.54 14.91 -2.96
C ASP A 27 12.41 14.26 -3.75
N LEU A 28 11.19 14.73 -3.53
CA LEU A 28 9.98 14.07 -3.99
C LEU A 28 9.14 15.01 -4.87
N VAL A 29 8.61 14.45 -5.95
CA VAL A 29 7.39 14.96 -6.60
C VAL A 29 6.29 13.96 -6.31
N VAL A 30 5.20 14.40 -5.71
CA VAL A 30 3.98 13.61 -5.52
C VAL A 30 2.98 13.97 -6.60
N LEU A 31 2.42 12.97 -7.27
CA LEU A 31 1.29 13.12 -8.18
C LEU A 31 0.09 12.37 -7.60
N ASP A 32 -1.00 13.05 -7.30
CA ASP A 32 -2.20 12.47 -6.69
C ASP A 32 -3.44 13.19 -7.21
N ASP A 33 -4.56 12.47 -7.37
CA ASP A 33 -5.85 13.06 -7.75
C ASP A 33 -6.77 13.29 -6.55
N PHE A 34 -6.32 12.90 -5.35
CA PHE A 34 -7.05 13.00 -4.09
C PHE A 34 -8.39 12.26 -4.05
N SER A 35 -8.64 11.34 -5.00
CA SER A 35 -9.92 10.61 -5.09
C SER A 35 -10.19 9.70 -3.87
N ASN A 36 -9.14 9.28 -3.16
CA ASN A 36 -9.21 8.51 -1.92
C ASN A 36 -8.09 8.91 -0.94
N SER A 37 -7.80 10.21 -0.87
CA SER A 37 -6.80 10.79 0.05
C SER A 37 -7.11 12.28 0.28
N SER A 38 -6.40 12.91 1.23
CA SER A 38 -6.54 14.35 1.51
C SER A 38 -5.20 15.07 1.30
N PRO A 39 -5.19 16.29 0.70
CA PRO A 39 -3.99 17.13 0.66
C PRO A 39 -3.36 17.39 2.03
N GLU A 40 -4.16 17.35 3.10
CA GLU A 40 -3.68 17.51 4.48
C GLU A 40 -2.67 16.43 4.88
N SER A 41 -2.81 15.20 4.36
CA SER A 41 -1.85 14.10 4.54
C SER A 41 -0.42 14.56 4.19
N LEU A 42 -0.26 15.25 3.06
CA LEU A 42 1.05 15.75 2.62
C LEU A 42 1.52 16.98 3.42
N LYS A 43 0.61 17.82 3.95
CA LYS A 43 1.00 18.90 4.85
C LYS A 43 1.59 18.36 6.15
N ARG A 44 1.00 17.29 6.69
CA ARG A 44 1.52 16.62 7.89
C ARG A 44 2.81 15.87 7.63
N VAL A 45 2.98 15.27 6.44
CA VAL A 45 4.28 14.73 6.01
C VAL A 45 5.37 15.82 6.01
N ARG A 46 5.10 17.01 5.47
CA ARG A 46 6.05 18.13 5.52
C ARG A 46 6.46 18.48 6.94
N GLN A 47 5.49 18.60 7.84
CA GLN A 47 5.73 18.92 9.24
C GLN A 47 6.59 17.85 9.93
N LEU A 48 6.26 16.57 9.74
CA LEU A 48 6.98 15.45 10.33
C LEU A 48 8.41 15.33 9.81
N ALA A 49 8.62 15.55 8.50
CA ALA A 49 9.95 15.53 7.88
C ALA A 49 10.77 16.80 8.19
N ASN A 50 10.22 17.76 8.94
CA ASN A 50 10.80 19.08 9.19
C ASN A 50 11.20 19.81 7.87
N VAL A 51 10.32 19.69 6.87
CA VAL A 51 10.46 20.32 5.56
C VAL A 51 9.46 21.46 5.47
N GLY A 52 9.93 22.70 5.29
CA GLY A 52 9.05 23.87 5.19
C GLY A 52 8.02 23.78 4.06
N SER A 53 6.91 24.53 4.19
CA SER A 53 5.84 24.59 3.17
C SER A 53 6.36 24.99 1.80
N ASP A 54 7.33 25.91 1.76
CA ASP A 54 7.92 26.45 0.53
C ASP A 54 9.12 25.63 0.03
N SER A 55 9.41 24.49 0.69
CA SER A 55 10.53 23.65 0.29
C SER A 55 10.24 22.91 -1.01
N LEU A 56 11.23 22.96 -1.91
CA LEU A 56 11.25 22.19 -3.15
C LEU A 56 11.53 20.69 -2.95
N ARG A 57 11.85 20.26 -1.72
CA ARG A 57 12.12 18.85 -1.39
C ARG A 57 10.89 17.95 -1.46
N LEU A 58 9.69 18.54 -1.33
CA LEU A 58 8.44 17.87 -1.62
C LEU A 58 7.63 18.79 -2.52
N GLN A 59 7.31 18.35 -3.73
CA GLN A 59 6.43 19.07 -4.65
C GLN A 59 5.17 18.26 -4.86
N VAL A 60 4.03 18.92 -5.04
CA VAL A 60 2.73 18.25 -5.21
C VAL A 60 2.13 18.70 -6.53
N VAL A 61 1.78 17.74 -7.36
CA VAL A 61 1.07 17.92 -8.62
C VAL A 61 -0.27 17.21 -8.50
N GLU A 62 -1.34 17.99 -8.44
CA GLU A 62 -2.68 17.43 -8.55
C GLU A 62 -2.92 16.94 -9.98
N GLY A 63 -3.27 15.67 -10.14
CA GLY A 63 -3.48 15.09 -11.45
C GLY A 63 -3.67 13.58 -11.47
N ASP A 64 -4.10 13.09 -12.63
CA ASP A 64 -4.50 11.70 -12.84
C ASP A 64 -3.45 10.93 -13.65
N ILE A 65 -3.11 9.71 -13.23
CA ILE A 65 -2.16 8.84 -13.94
C ILE A 65 -2.65 8.42 -15.34
N ARG A 66 -3.95 8.48 -15.62
CA ARG A 66 -4.52 8.24 -16.96
C ARG A 66 -4.17 9.37 -17.92
N SER A 67 -3.95 10.58 -17.40
CA SER A 67 -3.60 11.78 -18.15
C SER A 67 -2.09 11.87 -18.37
N LYS A 68 -1.64 11.57 -19.60
CA LYS A 68 -0.22 11.76 -19.98
C LYS A 68 0.25 13.20 -19.80
N SER A 69 -0.64 14.18 -19.95
CA SER A 69 -0.33 15.59 -19.67
C SER A 69 0.01 15.82 -18.21
N ASP A 70 -0.76 15.26 -17.28
CA ASP A 70 -0.52 15.46 -15.85
C ASP A 70 0.71 14.68 -15.38
N LEU A 71 0.91 13.47 -15.89
CA LEU A 71 2.15 12.74 -15.72
C LEU A 71 3.37 13.55 -16.19
N ARG A 72 3.32 14.16 -17.37
CA ARG A 72 4.40 15.03 -17.87
C ARG A 72 4.65 16.22 -16.96
N LYS A 73 3.60 16.85 -16.40
CA LYS A 73 3.77 17.90 -15.37
C LYS A 73 4.52 17.35 -14.16
N GLY A 74 4.18 16.15 -13.68
CA GLY A 74 4.89 15.47 -12.59
C GLY A 74 6.38 15.27 -12.89
N PHE A 75 6.73 14.81 -14.09
CA PHE A 75 8.13 14.65 -14.52
C PHE A 75 8.87 15.99 -14.72
N GLN A 76 8.16 17.11 -14.84
CA GLN A 76 8.72 18.44 -15.11
C GLN A 76 8.73 19.36 -13.88
N ALA A 77 8.05 19.01 -12.79
CA ALA A 77 7.95 19.84 -11.59
C ALA A 77 9.28 19.95 -10.84
N GLY A 78 10.04 18.85 -10.80
CA GLY A 78 11.33 18.77 -10.10
C GLY A 78 12.54 18.76 -11.00
N GLN A 79 13.64 18.24 -10.46
CA GLN A 79 14.78 17.84 -11.27
C GLN A 79 14.42 16.60 -12.12
N SER A 80 15.37 16.12 -12.92
CA SER A 80 15.20 14.87 -13.66
C SER A 80 14.86 13.73 -12.69
N VAL A 81 13.73 13.05 -12.92
CA VAL A 81 13.26 11.96 -12.05
C VAL A 81 14.15 10.71 -12.22
N ASP A 82 14.77 10.28 -11.14
CA ASP A 82 15.68 9.12 -11.10
C ASP A 82 14.91 7.78 -11.01
N ALA A 83 13.80 7.79 -10.27
CA ALA A 83 12.95 6.62 -10.07
C ALA A 83 11.50 6.99 -9.75
N VAL A 84 10.59 6.05 -9.99
CA VAL A 84 9.17 6.18 -9.70
C VAL A 84 8.76 5.14 -8.65
N ILE A 85 7.92 5.54 -7.69
CA ILE A 85 7.15 4.62 -6.85
C ILE A 85 5.67 4.77 -7.20
N HIS A 86 5.07 3.68 -7.70
CA HIS A 86 3.72 3.70 -8.23
C HIS A 86 2.72 3.10 -7.23
N PHE A 87 2.07 3.96 -6.43
CA PHE A 87 0.95 3.59 -5.54
C PHE A 87 -0.42 3.83 -6.16
N ALA A 88 -0.55 4.84 -7.03
CA ALA A 88 -1.83 5.24 -7.61
C ALA A 88 -2.57 4.06 -8.25
N GLY A 89 -3.83 3.88 -7.81
CA GLY A 89 -4.70 2.80 -8.23
C GLY A 89 -5.83 2.60 -7.23
N LEU A 90 -6.97 2.11 -7.74
CA LEU A 90 -8.09 1.66 -6.90
C LEU A 90 -7.75 0.32 -6.25
N LYS A 91 -8.14 0.15 -4.98
CA LYS A 91 -7.67 -0.97 -4.14
C LYS A 91 -8.76 -1.82 -3.47
N ALA A 92 -10.03 -1.44 -3.54
CA ALA A 92 -11.09 -2.12 -2.79
C ALA A 92 -11.62 -3.34 -3.57
N VAL A 93 -11.32 -4.54 -3.06
CA VAL A 93 -11.75 -5.81 -3.70
C VAL A 93 -13.26 -5.84 -3.97
N GLY A 94 -14.08 -5.50 -2.96
CA GLY A 94 -15.53 -5.52 -3.10
C GLY A 94 -16.09 -4.51 -4.11
N GLU A 95 -15.51 -3.31 -4.19
CA GLU A 95 -15.87 -2.32 -5.20
C GLU A 95 -15.44 -2.77 -6.59
N SER A 96 -14.29 -3.42 -6.74
CA SER A 96 -13.80 -3.92 -8.03
C SER A 96 -14.73 -4.93 -8.70
N VAL A 97 -15.46 -5.72 -7.90
CA VAL A 97 -16.48 -6.64 -8.40
C VAL A 97 -17.71 -5.90 -8.91
N ARG A 98 -18.09 -4.78 -8.27
CA ARG A 98 -19.22 -3.94 -8.67
C ARG A 98 -18.90 -3.04 -9.86
N GLU A 99 -17.67 -2.52 -9.93
CA GLU A 99 -17.21 -1.54 -10.92
C GLU A 99 -15.93 -2.01 -11.65
N PRO A 100 -15.93 -3.19 -12.30
CA PRO A 100 -14.72 -3.77 -12.85
C PRO A 100 -14.06 -2.87 -13.90
N LEU A 101 -14.83 -2.27 -14.83
CA LEU A 101 -14.27 -1.43 -15.89
C LEU A 101 -13.52 -0.21 -15.35
N ARG A 102 -14.00 0.38 -14.25
CA ARG A 102 -13.32 1.50 -13.58
C ARG A 102 -11.97 1.08 -13.02
N TYR A 103 -11.87 -0.12 -12.45
CA TYR A 103 -10.60 -0.68 -11.98
C TYR A 103 -9.63 -0.93 -13.13
N TRP A 104 -10.09 -1.49 -14.25
CA TRP A 104 -9.24 -1.70 -15.43
C TRP A 104 -8.74 -0.37 -16.02
N ASP A 105 -9.60 0.64 -16.12
CA ASP A 105 -9.24 1.96 -16.62
C ASP A 105 -8.17 2.64 -15.73
N VAL A 106 -8.42 2.75 -14.42
CA VAL A 106 -7.46 3.39 -13.51
C VAL A 106 -6.18 2.57 -13.37
N ASN A 107 -6.29 1.28 -13.03
CA ASN A 107 -5.13 0.49 -12.66
C ASN A 107 -4.31 0.04 -13.86
N VAL A 108 -4.93 -0.33 -14.98
CA VAL A 108 -4.19 -0.85 -16.14
C VAL A 108 -3.88 0.25 -17.13
N ALA A 109 -4.88 1.03 -17.58
CA ALA A 109 -4.63 2.11 -18.53
C ALA A 109 -3.82 3.25 -17.89
N GLY A 110 -4.06 3.57 -16.61
CA GLY A 110 -3.23 4.51 -15.84
C GLY A 110 -1.77 4.07 -15.73
N SER A 111 -1.49 2.80 -15.37
CA SER A 111 -0.11 2.28 -15.37
C SER A 111 0.52 2.30 -16.77
N GLN A 112 -0.24 1.99 -17.83
CA GLN A 112 0.25 2.08 -19.20
C GLN A 112 0.65 3.52 -19.57
N SER A 113 -0.18 4.51 -19.21
CA SER A 113 0.12 5.92 -19.40
C SER A 113 1.39 6.34 -18.65
N LEU A 114 1.54 5.92 -17.39
CA LEU A 114 2.76 6.16 -16.60
C LEU A 114 4.00 5.58 -17.28
N LEU A 115 3.97 4.30 -17.66
CA LEU A 115 5.11 3.64 -18.32
C LEU A 115 5.49 4.30 -19.65
N SER A 116 4.50 4.77 -20.42
CA SER A 116 4.74 5.55 -21.65
C SER A 116 5.52 6.83 -21.35
N VAL A 117 5.12 7.60 -20.33
CA VAL A 117 5.78 8.87 -19.98
C VAL A 117 7.14 8.62 -19.33
N MET A 118 7.29 7.58 -18.51
CA MET A 118 8.60 7.13 -17.98
C MET A 118 9.60 6.87 -19.11
N ARG A 119 9.17 6.17 -20.16
CA ARG A 119 9.99 5.91 -21.34
C ARG A 119 10.38 7.19 -22.08
N GLU A 120 9.43 8.12 -22.27
CA GLU A 120 9.68 9.45 -22.87
C GLU A 120 10.72 10.24 -22.05
N ALA A 121 10.59 10.22 -20.71
CA ALA A 121 11.49 10.90 -19.77
C ALA A 121 12.82 10.15 -19.54
N LYS A 122 13.01 8.97 -20.15
CA LYS A 122 14.17 8.08 -19.94
C LYS A 122 14.37 7.65 -18.48
N CYS A 123 13.34 7.72 -17.66
CA CYS A 123 13.32 7.17 -16.30
C CYS A 123 12.96 5.68 -16.35
N ARG A 124 13.90 4.80 -16.00
CA ARG A 124 13.75 3.34 -16.14
C ARG A 124 13.75 2.58 -14.81
N THR A 125 13.63 3.28 -13.69
CA THR A 125 13.58 2.68 -12.35
C THR A 125 12.17 2.79 -11.79
N LEU A 126 11.55 1.67 -11.43
CA LEU A 126 10.17 1.61 -10.94
C LEU A 126 10.03 0.65 -9.76
N ALA A 127 9.51 1.12 -8.64
CA ALA A 127 8.88 0.26 -7.64
C ALA A 127 7.35 0.27 -7.85
N PHE A 128 6.79 -0.89 -8.17
CA PHE A 128 5.37 -1.07 -8.43
C PHE A 128 4.67 -1.71 -7.23
N SER A 129 3.55 -1.10 -6.83
CA SER A 129 2.66 -1.63 -5.81
C SER A 129 1.81 -2.77 -6.32
N SER A 130 2.30 -3.99 -6.12
CA SER A 130 1.55 -5.22 -6.36
C SER A 130 0.84 -5.69 -5.08
N SER A 131 0.29 -6.90 -5.07
CA SER A 131 -0.54 -7.38 -3.96
C SER A 131 -0.54 -8.90 -3.81
N ALA A 132 -0.68 -9.37 -2.58
CA ALA A 132 -0.93 -10.77 -2.27
C ALA A 132 -2.24 -11.31 -2.88
N THR A 133 -3.17 -10.45 -3.33
CA THR A 133 -4.38 -10.89 -4.07
C THR A 133 -4.06 -11.65 -5.36
N LEU A 134 -2.83 -11.52 -5.87
CA LEU A 134 -2.37 -12.30 -7.03
C LEU A 134 -2.34 -13.79 -6.75
N TYR A 135 -2.19 -14.21 -5.49
CA TYR A 135 -2.11 -15.62 -5.13
C TYR A 135 -3.47 -16.30 -4.99
N GLY A 136 -4.57 -15.54 -5.07
CA GLY A 136 -5.93 -16.09 -5.00
C GLY A 136 -6.18 -16.91 -3.74
N LEU A 137 -6.43 -18.20 -3.93
CA LEU A 137 -6.60 -19.19 -2.87
C LEU A 137 -5.33 -20.06 -2.81
N PRO A 138 -4.30 -19.68 -2.04
CA PRO A 138 -3.03 -20.37 -2.06
C PRO A 138 -3.15 -21.80 -1.54
N GLU A 139 -2.55 -22.75 -2.25
CA GLU A 139 -2.52 -24.18 -1.87
C GLU A 139 -1.60 -24.45 -0.66
N ARG A 140 -0.60 -23.59 -0.46
CA ARG A 140 0.35 -23.65 0.64
C ARG A 140 0.51 -22.29 1.30
N VAL A 141 0.77 -22.31 2.60
CA VAL A 141 1.09 -21.13 3.42
C VAL A 141 2.27 -21.50 4.32
N PRO A 142 3.31 -20.65 4.45
CA PRO A 142 3.46 -19.32 3.86
C PRO A 142 3.65 -19.32 2.34
N VAL A 143 3.27 -18.22 1.69
CA VAL A 143 3.28 -18.02 0.23
C VAL A 143 4.58 -17.37 -0.20
N THR A 144 5.21 -17.94 -1.22
CA THR A 144 6.48 -17.51 -1.83
C THR A 144 6.25 -16.77 -3.15
N GLU A 145 7.28 -16.13 -3.70
CA GLU A 145 7.20 -15.46 -5.00
C GLU A 145 7.00 -16.41 -6.19
N ASP A 146 7.40 -17.67 -6.02
CA ASP A 146 7.29 -18.75 -7.02
C ASP A 146 5.88 -19.37 -7.07
N ASP A 147 5.00 -19.02 -6.12
CA ASP A 147 3.63 -19.52 -6.13
C ASP A 147 2.82 -18.98 -7.33
N PRO A 148 1.87 -19.77 -7.86
CA PRO A 148 1.08 -19.39 -9.03
C PRO A 148 0.33 -18.06 -8.85
N VAL A 149 0.36 -17.23 -9.91
CA VAL A 149 -0.48 -16.04 -10.00
C VAL A 149 -1.88 -16.45 -10.50
N GLN A 150 -2.84 -16.51 -9.59
CA GLN A 150 -4.22 -16.92 -9.82
C GLN A 150 -5.22 -15.98 -9.10
N PRO A 151 -5.31 -14.69 -9.48
CA PRO A 151 -6.25 -13.77 -8.86
C PRO A 151 -7.70 -14.21 -9.06
N ILE A 152 -8.54 -13.89 -8.08
CA ILE A 152 -9.95 -14.34 -8.02
C ILE A 152 -10.95 -13.17 -8.00
N ASN A 153 -10.49 -11.94 -8.21
CA ASN A 153 -11.32 -10.74 -8.25
C ASN A 153 -10.74 -9.69 -9.22
N PRO A 154 -11.55 -8.75 -9.74
CA PRO A 154 -11.09 -7.78 -10.74
C PRO A 154 -9.89 -6.95 -10.28
N TYR A 155 -9.83 -6.49 -9.03
CA TYR A 155 -8.65 -5.80 -8.49
C TYR A 155 -7.37 -6.64 -8.66
N GLY A 156 -7.40 -7.90 -8.23
CA GLY A 156 -6.27 -8.83 -8.39
C GLY A 156 -5.89 -9.05 -9.86
N PHE A 157 -6.88 -9.17 -10.76
CA PHE A 157 -6.63 -9.26 -12.20
C PHE A 157 -5.93 -8.01 -12.75
N THR A 158 -6.31 -6.81 -12.31
CA THR A 158 -5.62 -5.58 -12.76
C THR A 158 -4.16 -5.55 -12.32
N LYS A 159 -3.86 -5.96 -11.08
CA LYS A 159 -2.47 -6.01 -10.60
C LYS A 159 -1.65 -7.06 -11.34
N ALA A 160 -2.22 -8.23 -11.63
CA ALA A 160 -1.58 -9.26 -12.46
C ALA A 160 -1.33 -8.77 -13.90
N ALA A 161 -2.28 -8.05 -14.50
CA ALA A 161 -2.14 -7.47 -15.83
C ALA A 161 -1.00 -6.43 -15.89
N VAL A 162 -0.88 -5.59 -14.87
CA VAL A 162 0.25 -4.64 -14.77
C VAL A 162 1.57 -5.38 -14.54
N GLU A 163 1.63 -6.40 -13.68
CA GLU A 163 2.84 -7.23 -13.55
C GLU A 163 3.24 -7.82 -14.91
N GLN A 164 2.30 -8.37 -15.67
CA GLN A 164 2.57 -8.91 -17.01
C GLN A 164 3.12 -7.81 -17.95
N MET A 165 2.49 -6.63 -17.97
CA MET A 165 2.97 -5.48 -18.76
C MET A 165 4.42 -5.09 -18.41
N LEU A 166 4.77 -5.08 -17.12
CA LEU A 166 6.13 -4.81 -16.65
C LEU A 166 7.11 -5.91 -17.09
N LYS A 167 6.67 -7.17 -17.16
CA LYS A 167 7.47 -8.30 -17.64
C LYS A 167 7.85 -8.08 -19.10
N ASP A 168 6.85 -7.76 -19.91
CA ASP A 168 7.00 -7.61 -21.35
C ASP A 168 7.85 -6.38 -21.67
N LEU A 169 7.67 -5.29 -20.92
CA LEU A 169 8.47 -4.08 -21.06
C LEU A 169 9.95 -4.32 -20.73
N SER A 170 10.25 -4.94 -19.57
CA SER A 170 11.64 -5.25 -19.19
C SER A 170 12.31 -6.28 -20.09
N SER A 171 11.55 -7.17 -20.72
CA SER A 171 12.08 -8.17 -21.67
C SER A 171 12.31 -7.60 -23.07
N SER A 172 11.52 -6.61 -23.49
CA SER A 172 11.59 -6.00 -24.82
C SER A 172 12.59 -4.84 -24.91
N GLU A 173 12.82 -4.12 -23.81
CA GLU A 173 13.72 -2.96 -23.76
C GLU A 173 14.80 -3.15 -22.67
N PRO A 174 16.10 -3.03 -22.99
CA PRO A 174 17.14 -3.09 -21.97
C PRO A 174 17.13 -1.84 -21.07
N GLY A 175 17.65 -1.98 -19.86
CA GLY A 175 17.88 -0.85 -18.94
C GLY A 175 16.80 -0.64 -17.87
N TRP A 176 15.70 -1.39 -17.93
CA TRP A 176 14.64 -1.32 -16.90
C TRP A 176 15.07 -1.98 -15.59
N ARG A 177 14.81 -1.30 -14.48
CA ARG A 177 15.04 -1.73 -13.10
C ARG A 177 13.70 -1.68 -12.39
N ILE A 178 13.01 -2.81 -12.35
CA ILE A 178 11.61 -2.88 -11.90
C ILE A 178 11.52 -3.78 -10.67
N GLY A 179 10.96 -3.25 -9.59
CA GLY A 179 10.56 -4.00 -8.40
C GLY A 179 9.04 -4.19 -8.38
N ARG A 180 8.56 -5.43 -8.33
CA ARG A 180 7.17 -5.79 -8.05
C ARG A 180 7.06 -6.15 -6.58
N LEU A 181 6.50 -5.25 -5.81
CA LEU A 181 6.42 -5.40 -4.37
C LEU A 181 5.02 -5.90 -4.04
N ARG A 182 4.88 -7.18 -3.70
CA ARG A 182 3.59 -7.82 -3.39
C ARG A 182 3.29 -7.62 -1.90
N TYR A 183 2.46 -6.62 -1.60
CA TYR A 183 2.09 -6.34 -0.22
C TYR A 183 1.03 -7.32 0.28
N PHE A 184 1.14 -7.68 1.55
CA PHE A 184 0.08 -8.39 2.27
C PHE A 184 -0.92 -7.36 2.83
N ASN A 185 -1.16 -7.32 4.14
CA ASN A 185 -2.18 -6.45 4.72
C ASN A 185 -1.54 -5.30 5.52
N PRO A 186 -1.17 -4.17 4.88
CA PRO A 186 -0.63 -3.01 5.59
C PRO A 186 -1.67 -2.38 6.52
N VAL A 187 -1.26 -2.12 7.75
CA VAL A 187 -2.09 -1.60 8.85
C VAL A 187 -1.25 -0.74 9.82
N GLY A 188 -1.89 -0.12 10.80
CA GLY A 188 -1.24 0.80 11.75
C GLY A 188 -1.19 2.24 11.22
N ALA A 189 -0.28 3.04 11.76
CA ALA A 189 -0.10 4.45 11.40
C ALA A 189 1.31 4.93 11.76
N HIS A 190 1.66 6.18 11.48
CA HIS A 190 2.90 6.74 11.99
C HIS A 190 2.82 6.90 13.53
N PRO A 191 3.87 6.56 14.31
CA PRO A 191 3.83 6.59 15.78
C PRO A 191 3.42 7.94 16.39
N SER A 192 3.62 9.06 15.67
CA SER A 192 3.16 10.38 16.10
C SER A 192 1.64 10.52 16.24
N GLY A 193 0.86 9.65 15.57
CA GLY A 193 -0.59 9.83 15.40
C GLY A 193 -1.00 10.95 14.43
N GLN A 194 -0.07 11.56 13.69
CA GLN A 194 -0.36 12.67 12.76
C GLN A 194 -0.64 12.24 11.32
N ILE A 195 -0.20 11.05 10.88
CA ILE A 195 -0.60 10.47 9.58
C ILE A 195 -1.02 9.02 9.80
N GLY A 196 -2.06 8.59 9.10
CA GLY A 196 -2.63 7.25 9.18
C GLY A 196 -3.57 6.95 8.01
N GLU A 197 -4.34 5.87 8.12
CA GLU A 197 -5.32 5.47 7.09
C GLU A 197 -6.64 6.23 7.30
N ASP A 198 -7.09 6.91 6.25
CA ASP A 198 -8.34 7.66 6.22
C ASP A 198 -9.04 7.47 4.87
N PRO A 199 -9.75 6.35 4.67
CA PRO A 199 -10.39 6.05 3.40
C PRO A 199 -11.71 6.81 3.27
N ASN A 200 -12.04 7.25 2.05
CA ASN A 200 -13.31 7.90 1.77
C ASN A 200 -14.47 6.90 1.96
N GLY A 201 -15.50 7.31 2.70
CA GLY A 201 -16.71 6.51 2.92
C GLY A 201 -16.55 5.36 3.92
N ILE A 202 -17.20 4.23 3.64
CA ILE A 202 -17.15 3.05 4.51
C ILE A 202 -15.87 2.25 4.22
N PRO A 203 -15.00 2.02 5.22
CA PRO A 203 -13.79 1.22 4.99
C PRO A 203 -14.13 -0.19 4.50
N ASN A 204 -13.41 -0.64 3.48
CA ASN A 204 -13.49 -2.03 3.00
C ASN A 204 -12.51 -2.97 3.73
N ASN A 205 -11.52 -2.41 4.42
CA ASN A 205 -10.46 -3.13 5.12
C ASN A 205 -10.80 -3.28 6.61
N LEU A 206 -10.38 -4.40 7.22
CA LEU A 206 -10.68 -4.72 8.63
C LEU A 206 -10.22 -3.61 9.58
N PHE A 207 -8.97 -3.18 9.45
CA PHE A 207 -8.30 -2.38 10.49
C PHE A 207 -8.88 -0.97 10.67
N PRO A 208 -9.15 -0.18 9.59
CA PRO A 208 -9.86 1.09 9.75
C PRO A 208 -11.32 0.93 10.21
N PHE A 209 -11.94 -0.22 9.94
CA PHE A 209 -13.29 -0.49 10.43
C PHE A 209 -13.27 -0.71 11.95
N VAL A 210 -12.34 -1.53 12.44
CA VAL A 210 -12.08 -1.77 13.87
C VAL A 210 -11.80 -0.45 14.59
N SER A 211 -10.94 0.41 14.04
CA SER A 211 -10.63 1.71 14.63
C SER A 211 -11.84 2.63 14.70
N GLN A 212 -12.67 2.67 13.64
CA GLN A 212 -13.90 3.47 13.60
C GLN A 212 -14.97 2.98 14.59
N VAL A 213 -15.08 1.67 14.86
CA VAL A 213 -15.93 1.15 15.94
C VAL A 213 -15.39 1.60 17.30
N ALA A 214 -14.08 1.49 17.52
CA ALA A 214 -13.46 1.87 18.80
C ALA A 214 -13.61 3.36 19.15
N VAL A 215 -13.64 4.27 18.15
CA VAL A 215 -13.96 5.69 18.36
C VAL A 215 -15.45 6.01 18.33
N GLY A 216 -16.33 5.02 18.14
CA GLY A 216 -17.78 5.19 18.16
C GLY A 216 -18.40 5.75 16.88
N ARG A 217 -17.66 5.82 15.76
CA ARG A 217 -18.18 6.22 14.45
C ARG A 217 -19.05 5.14 13.80
N ARG A 218 -18.86 3.89 14.21
CA ARG A 218 -19.64 2.73 13.77
C ARG A 218 -20.11 1.93 14.96
N GLN A 219 -21.27 1.30 14.82
CA GLN A 219 -21.88 0.53 15.89
C GLN A 219 -21.17 -0.80 16.14
N GLU A 220 -20.89 -1.56 15.07
CA GLU A 220 -20.28 -2.89 15.17
C GLU A 220 -19.53 -3.28 13.90
N LEU A 221 -18.54 -4.16 14.05
CA LEU A 221 -17.79 -4.81 12.97
C LEU A 221 -18.51 -6.08 12.49
N GLN A 222 -18.55 -6.31 11.19
CA GLN A 222 -18.94 -7.62 10.63
C GLN A 222 -17.72 -8.51 10.43
N VAL A 223 -17.71 -9.68 11.08
CA VAL A 223 -16.66 -10.71 10.96
C VAL A 223 -17.14 -11.80 10.01
N PHE A 224 -16.57 -11.82 8.81
CA PHE A 224 -16.99 -12.70 7.71
C PHE A 224 -16.43 -14.13 7.85
N GLY A 225 -17.28 -15.06 8.28
CA GLY A 225 -16.94 -16.46 8.49
C GLY A 225 -16.32 -16.74 9.86
N SER A 226 -16.80 -17.82 10.48
CA SER A 226 -16.36 -18.31 11.81
C SER A 226 -16.18 -19.84 11.85
N ASP A 227 -16.08 -20.45 10.68
CA ASP A 227 -16.00 -21.89 10.45
C ASP A 227 -14.82 -22.27 9.52
N TRP A 228 -13.85 -21.36 9.33
CA TRP A 228 -12.63 -21.62 8.58
C TRP A 228 -11.77 -22.67 9.30
N PRO A 229 -10.92 -23.43 8.58
CA PRO A 229 -9.95 -24.35 9.19
C PRO A 229 -8.76 -23.58 9.80
N THR A 230 -9.05 -22.66 10.72
CA THR A 230 -8.10 -21.78 11.44
C THR A 230 -8.36 -21.91 12.95
N PRO A 231 -7.40 -21.52 13.82
CA PRO A 231 -7.50 -21.79 15.26
C PRO A 231 -8.79 -21.28 15.93
N ASP A 232 -9.36 -20.16 15.49
CA ASP A 232 -10.59 -19.57 16.03
C ASP A 232 -11.75 -19.51 15.02
N GLY A 233 -11.60 -20.19 13.88
CA GLY A 233 -12.60 -20.23 12.81
C GLY A 233 -12.68 -18.97 11.94
N THR A 234 -11.94 -17.89 12.24
CA THR A 234 -11.94 -16.66 11.44
C THR A 234 -10.76 -16.58 10.48
N GLY A 235 -10.86 -15.72 9.47
CA GLY A 235 -9.82 -15.59 8.45
C GLY A 235 -8.49 -15.11 9.02
N VAL A 236 -7.39 -15.72 8.60
CA VAL A 236 -6.02 -15.39 9.01
C VAL A 236 -5.31 -14.62 7.89
N ARG A 237 -4.69 -13.49 8.23
CA ARG A 237 -3.92 -12.64 7.29
C ARG A 237 -2.58 -12.25 7.90
N ASP A 238 -1.62 -11.96 7.03
CA ASP A 238 -0.34 -11.36 7.42
C ASP A 238 -0.47 -9.84 7.46
N TYR A 239 -0.57 -9.32 8.68
CA TYR A 239 -0.64 -7.90 8.96
C TYR A 239 0.75 -7.32 9.11
N ILE A 240 1.07 -6.38 8.23
CA ILE A 240 2.36 -5.68 8.20
C ILE A 240 2.17 -4.23 8.64
N HIS A 241 3.04 -3.72 9.51
CA HIS A 241 2.98 -2.33 9.91
C HIS A 241 3.31 -1.40 8.72
N VAL A 242 2.51 -0.35 8.50
CA VAL A 242 2.68 0.56 7.35
C VAL A 242 4.06 1.23 7.31
N MET A 243 4.64 1.57 8.46
CA MET A 243 6.04 2.04 8.53
C MET A 243 7.06 0.98 8.14
N ASP A 244 6.87 -0.29 8.50
CA ASP A 244 7.77 -1.36 8.02
C ASP A 244 7.67 -1.46 6.50
N LEU A 245 6.45 -1.38 5.94
CA LEU A 245 6.24 -1.39 4.49
C LEU A 245 6.88 -0.18 3.80
N ALA A 246 6.76 1.03 4.37
CA ALA A 246 7.40 2.24 3.86
C ALA A 246 8.94 2.14 3.87
N GLU A 247 9.52 1.60 4.94
CA GLU A 247 10.94 1.27 5.02
C GLU A 247 11.36 0.22 3.97
N GLY A 248 10.45 -0.70 3.62
CA GLY A 248 10.65 -1.68 2.54
C GLY A 248 10.72 -1.04 1.15
N HIS A 249 9.98 0.05 0.92
CA HIS A 249 10.07 0.81 -0.33
C HIS A 249 11.39 1.54 -0.47
N LEU A 250 11.89 2.14 0.62
CA LEU A 250 13.20 2.76 0.64
C LEU A 250 14.28 1.73 0.27
N ALA A 251 14.26 0.56 0.92
CA ALA A 251 15.19 -0.53 0.63
C ALA A 251 15.07 -1.02 -0.83
N ALA A 252 13.85 -1.19 -1.34
CA ALA A 252 13.62 -1.61 -2.72
C ALA A 252 14.14 -0.59 -3.74
N ILE A 253 13.86 0.70 -3.55
CA ILE A 253 14.32 1.75 -4.46
C ILE A 253 15.83 1.92 -4.41
N GLN A 254 16.45 1.88 -3.23
CA GLN A 254 17.91 1.88 -3.09
C GLN A 254 18.54 0.71 -3.85
N HIS A 255 18.05 -0.52 -3.60
CA HIS A 255 18.50 -1.71 -4.31
C HIS A 255 18.36 -1.55 -5.84
N LEU A 256 17.21 -1.09 -6.33
CA LEU A 256 16.97 -0.93 -7.76
C LEU A 256 17.86 0.15 -8.39
N MET A 257 18.23 1.22 -7.66
CA MET A 257 19.11 2.27 -8.19
C MET A 257 20.59 1.85 -8.20
N GLU A 258 21.00 1.03 -7.23
CA GLU A 258 22.40 0.58 -7.07
C GLU A 258 22.74 -0.62 -7.95
N GLN A 259 21.75 -1.44 -8.31
CA GLN A 259 21.94 -2.63 -9.12
C GLN A 259 21.70 -2.39 -10.62
N GLY A 260 22.15 -3.34 -11.43
CA GLY A 260 21.91 -3.36 -12.87
C GLY A 260 20.44 -3.59 -13.26
N PRO A 261 20.10 -3.51 -14.56
CA PRO A 261 18.77 -3.82 -15.08
C PRO A 261 18.26 -5.17 -14.60
N GLN A 262 17.05 -5.20 -14.05
CA GLN A 262 16.46 -6.39 -13.46
C GLN A 262 14.94 -6.27 -13.33
N LEU A 263 14.31 -7.42 -13.18
CA LEU A 263 12.92 -7.56 -12.74
C LEU A 263 12.91 -8.31 -11.41
N LEU A 264 12.86 -7.56 -10.31
CA LEU A 264 12.77 -8.10 -8.96
C LEU A 264 11.30 -8.25 -8.57
N THR A 265 10.93 -9.43 -8.06
CA THR A 265 9.61 -9.65 -7.43
C THR A 265 9.84 -10.10 -6.01
N VAL A 266 9.20 -9.45 -5.03
CA VAL A 266 9.34 -9.79 -3.61
C VAL A 266 8.02 -9.65 -2.87
N ASN A 267 7.79 -10.54 -1.91
CA ASN A 267 6.73 -10.46 -0.93
C ASN A 267 7.14 -9.54 0.22
N LEU A 268 6.31 -8.54 0.52
CA LEU A 268 6.46 -7.68 1.69
C LEU A 268 5.35 -8.00 2.68
N GLY A 269 5.69 -8.86 3.65
CA GLY A 269 4.85 -9.29 4.76
C GLY A 269 5.71 -9.58 6.00
N SER A 270 5.06 -9.79 7.13
CA SER A 270 5.73 -10.13 8.40
C SER A 270 6.12 -11.60 8.49
N GLY A 271 5.46 -12.46 7.71
CA GLY A 271 5.54 -13.91 7.84
C GLY A 271 4.77 -14.48 9.02
N GLN A 272 3.99 -13.65 9.72
CA GLN A 272 3.15 -14.05 10.85
C GLN A 272 1.69 -13.81 10.49
N GLY A 273 0.87 -14.85 10.65
CA GLY A 273 -0.58 -14.75 10.45
C GLY A 273 -1.29 -14.42 11.74
N HIS A 274 -2.24 -13.50 11.67
CA HIS A 274 -3.20 -13.26 12.74
C HIS A 274 -4.64 -13.41 12.25
N SER A 275 -5.50 -13.94 13.10
CA SER A 275 -6.94 -14.05 12.82
C SER A 275 -7.66 -12.69 12.96
N VAL A 276 -8.90 -12.62 12.49
CA VAL A 276 -9.72 -11.41 12.67
C VAL A 276 -9.93 -11.12 14.17
N LEU A 277 -10.21 -12.15 14.98
CA LEU A 277 -10.46 -11.95 16.41
C LEU A 277 -9.19 -11.61 17.20
N GLU A 278 -8.03 -12.14 16.80
CA GLU A 278 -6.75 -11.73 17.38
C GLU A 278 -6.49 -10.23 17.15
N VAL A 279 -6.80 -9.71 15.95
CA VAL A 279 -6.69 -8.27 15.66
C VAL A 279 -7.68 -7.46 16.50
N VAL A 280 -8.92 -7.91 16.63
CA VAL A 280 -9.94 -7.25 17.48
C VAL A 280 -9.44 -7.17 18.92
N GLN A 281 -9.02 -8.29 19.52
CA GLN A 281 -8.51 -8.34 20.89
C GLN A 281 -7.26 -7.47 21.10
N ALA A 282 -6.33 -7.49 20.14
CA ALA A 282 -5.15 -6.64 20.18
C ALA A 282 -5.51 -5.15 20.13
N PHE A 283 -6.52 -4.78 19.33
CA PHE A 283 -7.00 -3.41 19.23
C PHE A 283 -7.76 -2.97 20.49
N GLU A 284 -8.60 -3.82 21.08
CA GLU A 284 -9.27 -3.54 22.36
C GLU A 284 -8.25 -3.29 23.46
N LYS A 285 -7.18 -4.11 23.52
CA LYS A 285 -6.08 -3.91 24.47
C LYS A 285 -5.35 -2.59 24.25
N ALA A 286 -5.07 -2.23 23.01
CA ALA A 286 -4.37 -0.99 22.67
C ALA A 286 -5.20 0.27 22.94
N SER A 287 -6.51 0.19 22.69
CA SER A 287 -7.44 1.32 22.83
C SER A 287 -8.05 1.44 24.22
N SER A 288 -8.05 0.36 25.00
CA SER A 288 -8.90 0.22 26.21
C SER A 288 -10.38 0.51 25.93
N ARG A 289 -10.83 0.23 24.70
CA ARG A 289 -12.21 0.38 24.24
C ARG A 289 -12.71 -0.97 23.74
N PRO A 290 -13.97 -1.34 24.01
CA PRO A 290 -14.57 -2.51 23.39
C PRO A 290 -14.73 -2.27 21.89
N VAL A 291 -14.61 -3.35 21.11
CA VAL A 291 -14.90 -3.36 19.68
C VAL A 291 -16.04 -4.34 19.47
N ALA A 292 -17.27 -3.83 19.42
CA ALA A 292 -18.43 -4.67 19.16
C ALA A 292 -18.33 -5.31 17.77
N TYR A 293 -18.64 -6.59 17.66
CA TYR A 293 -18.65 -7.31 16.39
C TYR A 293 -19.75 -8.37 16.33
N GLN A 294 -20.14 -8.70 15.10
CA GLN A 294 -21.07 -9.77 14.77
C GLN A 294 -20.40 -10.76 13.82
N LEU A 295 -20.52 -12.05 14.12
CA LEU A 295 -20.14 -13.13 13.19
C LEU A 295 -21.22 -13.25 12.09
N VAL A 296 -20.80 -13.18 10.83
CA VAL A 296 -21.68 -13.27 9.66
C VAL A 296 -21.17 -14.32 8.67
N GLU A 297 -21.93 -14.58 7.60
CA GLU A 297 -21.52 -15.52 6.56
C GLU A 297 -20.18 -15.14 5.92
N ARG A 298 -19.50 -16.14 5.33
CA ARG A 298 -18.26 -15.92 4.59
C ARG A 298 -18.52 -14.97 3.43
N ARG A 299 -17.59 -14.04 3.23
CA ARG A 299 -17.59 -13.19 2.05
C ARG A 299 -17.00 -13.97 0.85
N PRO A 300 -17.69 -14.02 -0.30
CA PRO A 300 -17.16 -14.70 -1.49
C PRO A 300 -15.78 -14.16 -1.88
N GLY A 301 -14.85 -15.07 -2.18
CA GLY A 301 -13.49 -14.73 -2.59
C GLY A 301 -12.50 -14.49 -1.44
N ASP A 302 -12.88 -14.70 -0.18
CA ASP A 302 -11.91 -14.76 0.92
C ASP A 302 -11.24 -16.14 1.01
N ALA A 303 -9.93 -16.15 1.29
CA ALA A 303 -9.19 -17.35 1.67
C ALA A 303 -9.23 -17.55 3.20
N ALA A 304 -9.07 -18.80 3.65
CA ALA A 304 -8.93 -19.12 5.07
C ALA A 304 -7.69 -18.42 5.65
N THR A 305 -6.53 -18.64 5.03
CA THR A 305 -5.24 -18.14 5.49
C THR A 305 -4.43 -17.59 4.32
N THR A 306 -3.80 -16.43 4.50
CA THR A 306 -2.83 -15.88 3.54
C THR A 306 -1.70 -15.19 4.29
N VAL A 307 -0.50 -15.79 4.26
CA VAL A 307 0.69 -15.30 4.98
C VAL A 307 1.90 -15.35 4.07
N ALA A 308 2.78 -14.36 4.15
CA ALA A 308 3.98 -14.26 3.31
C ALA A 308 5.07 -15.22 3.79
N ASP A 309 5.90 -15.69 2.88
CA ASP A 309 7.30 -15.99 3.18
C ASP A 309 8.13 -14.75 2.76
N PRO A 310 8.66 -13.96 3.72
CA PRO A 310 9.44 -12.76 3.40
C PRO A 310 10.93 -13.06 3.14
N SER A 311 11.34 -14.33 3.07
CA SER A 311 12.77 -14.71 3.03
C SER A 311 13.54 -14.10 1.86
N LEU A 312 12.91 -13.92 0.69
CA LEU A 312 13.56 -13.30 -0.47
C LEU A 312 13.82 -11.81 -0.24
N ALA A 313 12.81 -11.05 0.23
CA ALA A 313 12.96 -9.64 0.60
C ALA A 313 14.04 -9.46 1.67
N ASN A 314 14.04 -10.31 2.70
CA ASN A 314 15.01 -10.30 3.79
C ASN A 314 16.46 -10.45 3.30
N ARG A 315 16.67 -11.29 2.28
CA ARG A 315 18.00 -11.57 1.72
C ARG A 315 18.45 -10.52 0.71
N VAL A 316 17.55 -10.12 -0.20
CA VAL A 316 17.89 -9.28 -1.36
C VAL A 316 17.88 -7.79 -1.01
N LEU A 317 16.93 -7.37 -0.18
CA LEU A 317 16.75 -5.97 0.21
C LEU A 317 17.37 -5.64 1.57
N GLY A 318 17.78 -6.66 2.35
CA GLY A 318 18.22 -6.47 3.74
C GLY A 318 17.12 -5.91 4.65
N TRP A 319 15.86 -6.02 4.25
CA TRP A 319 14.70 -5.46 4.93
C TRP A 319 13.94 -6.54 5.72
N ARG A 320 13.42 -6.22 6.90
CA ARG A 320 12.55 -7.09 7.70
C ARG A 320 11.52 -6.24 8.45
N THR A 321 10.35 -6.79 8.72
CA THR A 321 9.38 -6.17 9.65
C THR A 321 9.96 -6.12 11.06
N LYS A 322 9.71 -5.02 11.77
CA LYS A 322 10.22 -4.78 13.14
C LYS A 322 9.09 -4.67 14.15
N ARG A 323 7.89 -4.36 13.70
CA ARG A 323 6.76 -3.97 14.56
C ARG A 323 5.78 -5.13 14.72
N SER A 324 5.41 -5.38 15.96
CA SER A 324 4.45 -6.41 16.36
C SER A 324 2.99 -5.99 16.12
N LEU A 325 2.05 -6.94 16.18
CA LEU A 325 0.61 -6.63 16.15
C LEU A 325 0.19 -5.65 17.24
N ALA A 326 0.80 -5.73 18.43
CA ALA A 326 0.52 -4.80 19.52
C ALA A 326 0.91 -3.35 19.17
N GLU A 327 2.05 -3.16 18.50
CA GLU A 327 2.51 -1.84 18.05
C GLU A 327 1.67 -1.32 16.89
N ILE A 328 1.30 -2.20 15.95
CA ILE A 328 0.33 -1.90 14.88
C ILE A 328 -0.96 -1.33 15.48
N CYS A 329 -1.56 -2.04 16.44
CA CYS A 329 -2.80 -1.62 17.09
C CYS A 329 -2.63 -0.32 17.89
N ARG A 330 -1.51 -0.16 18.62
CA ARG A 330 -1.19 1.07 19.36
C ARG A 330 -1.11 2.27 18.44
N ASP A 331 -0.33 2.18 17.36
CA ASP A 331 -0.09 3.31 16.47
C ASP A 331 -1.35 3.63 15.65
N GLY A 332 -2.08 2.60 15.22
CA GLY A 332 -3.40 2.75 14.61
C GLY A 332 -4.43 3.44 15.51
N TRP A 333 -4.48 3.09 16.80
CA TRP A 333 -5.32 3.76 17.78
C TRP A 333 -4.87 5.19 18.05
N SER A 334 -3.57 5.44 18.15
CA SER A 334 -3.01 6.79 18.33
C SER A 334 -3.47 7.73 17.20
N TRP A 335 -3.41 7.27 15.95
CA TRP A 335 -3.95 8.00 14.80
C TRP A 335 -5.45 8.27 14.96
N GLN A 336 -6.27 7.22 15.12
CA GLN A 336 -7.72 7.35 15.08
C GLN A 336 -8.26 8.16 16.25
N SER A 337 -7.68 8.02 17.45
CA SER A 337 -8.13 8.75 18.64
C SER A 337 -7.82 10.25 18.59
N GLN A 338 -6.71 10.63 17.94
CA GLN A 338 -6.37 12.03 17.70
C GLN A 338 -7.10 12.64 16.49
N ASN A 339 -7.54 11.78 15.56
CA ASN A 339 -8.20 12.16 14.32
C ASN A 339 -9.49 11.34 14.17
N PRO A 340 -10.49 11.53 15.04
CA PRO A 340 -11.68 10.68 15.06
C PRO A 340 -12.35 10.65 13.69
N GLU A 341 -12.50 11.82 13.05
CA GLU A 341 -13.11 11.93 11.73
C GLU A 341 -12.16 11.77 10.55
N GLY A 342 -10.85 11.58 10.79
CA GLY A 342 -9.84 11.56 9.73
C GLY A 342 -9.10 12.89 9.60
N TYR A 343 -8.56 13.15 8.41
CA TYR A 343 -7.92 14.43 8.11
C TYR A 343 -8.98 15.56 8.02
N PRO A 344 -8.69 16.78 8.52
CA PRO A 344 -9.58 17.92 8.30
C PRO A 344 -9.71 18.23 6.81
N ASP A 345 -10.92 18.63 6.39
CA ASP A 345 -11.30 19.00 5.03
C ASP A 345 -11.16 17.89 3.96
N SER A 346 -11.25 16.62 4.36
CA SER A 346 -11.33 15.44 3.47
C SER A 346 -12.69 15.29 2.78
#